data_AF-A0A7W0YTJ2-F1
#
_entry.id   AF-A0A7W0YTJ2-F1
#
_cell.length_a   1.000
_cell.length_b   1.000
_cell.length_c   1.000
_cell.angle_alpha   90.00
_cell.angle_beta   90.00
_cell.angle_gamma   90.00
#
_symmetry.space_group_name_H-M   'P 1'
#
loop_
_entity.id
_entity.type
_entity.pdbx_description
1 polymer ?
#
loop_
_entity_poly.entity_id
_entity_poly.type
_entity_poly.pdbx_seq_one_letter_code
_entity_poly.pdbx_strand_id
1 'polypeptide(L)'
;EERLRDLGGLALEMYKRDRFNAGLVVERCAELVAIEARVHEIDALLDGSSRLRRGTATCVCGAPFLLGARFCATCGRPMAEATAGAPNDRASK
;
A
#
# COMPACT_ATOMS: atom_id res chain seq x y z
N GLU A 1 -12.18 11.29 -6.02
CA GLU A 1 -13.44 12.00 -5.72
C GLU A 1 -13.94 12.88 -6.88
N GLU A 2 -13.08 13.67 -7.54
CA GLU A 2 -13.47 14.55 -8.66
C GLU A 2 -14.29 13.85 -9.75
N ARG A 3 -13.79 12.74 -10.30
CA ARG A 3 -14.50 11.99 -11.36
C ARG A 3 -15.89 11.47 -10.96
N LEU A 4 -16.10 11.17 -9.68
CA LEU A 4 -17.40 10.74 -9.17
C LEU A 4 -18.39 11.92 -9.15
N ARG A 5 -17.89 13.12 -8.78
CA ARG A 5 -18.67 14.35 -8.86
C ARG A 5 -18.97 14.73 -10.31
N ASP A 6 -18.03 14.51 -11.23
CA ASP A 6 -18.23 14.75 -12.66
C ASP A 6 -19.30 13.82 -13.25
N LEU A 7 -19.29 12.53 -12.87
CA LEU A 7 -20.33 11.58 -13.26
C LEU A 7 -21.73 12.03 -12.78
N GLY A 8 -21.82 12.46 -11.52
CA GLY A 8 -23.06 12.99 -10.96
C GLY A 8 -23.53 14.26 -11.67
N GLY A 9 -22.61 15.17 -11.96
CA GLY A 9 -22.89 16.40 -12.73
C GLY A 9 -23.34 16.11 -14.16
N LEU A 10 -22.70 15.16 -14.83
CA LEU A 10 -23.08 14.69 -16.17
C LEU A 10 -24.51 14.13 -16.17
N ALA A 11 -24.82 13.21 -15.24
CA ALA A 11 -26.15 12.63 -15.12
C ALA A 11 -27.22 13.69 -14.84
N LEU A 12 -26.93 14.64 -13.94
CA LEU A 12 -27.82 15.75 -13.62
C LEU A 12 -28.07 16.66 -14.84
N GLU A 13 -27.02 17.03 -15.57
CA GLU A 13 -27.17 17.86 -16.78
C GLU A 13 -27.92 17.15 -17.90
N MET A 14 -27.77 15.83 -18.03
CA MET A 14 -28.52 15.03 -19.00
C MET A 14 -30.02 14.94 -18.63
N TYR A 15 -30.34 14.77 -17.35
CA TYR A 15 -31.70 14.79 -16.85
C TYR A 15 -32.36 16.16 -17.04
N LYS A 16 -31.67 17.25 -16.67
CA LYS A 16 -32.18 18.63 -16.82
C LYS A 16 -32.52 19.00 -18.28
N ARG A 17 -31.83 18.38 -19.25
CA ARG A 17 -32.02 18.65 -20.69
C ARG A 17 -32.95 17.63 -21.37
N ASP A 18 -33.58 16.74 -20.61
CA ASP A 18 -34.47 15.68 -21.08
C ASP A 18 -33.85 14.78 -22.16
N ARG A 19 -32.52 14.60 -22.08
CA ARG A 19 -31.71 13.77 -23.00
C ARG A 19 -30.88 12.77 -22.20
N PHE A 20 -31.56 11.95 -21.42
CA PHE A 20 -30.90 10.94 -20.61
C PHE A 20 -30.46 9.75 -21.47
N ASN A 21 -29.16 9.49 -21.48
CA ASN A 21 -28.53 8.36 -22.13
C ASN A 21 -27.91 7.45 -21.07
N ALA A 22 -28.63 6.39 -20.71
CA ALA A 22 -28.16 5.42 -19.73
C ALA A 22 -26.87 4.70 -20.15
N GLY A 23 -26.67 4.48 -21.46
CA GLY A 23 -25.48 3.81 -21.98
C GLY A 23 -24.20 4.57 -21.67
N LEU A 24 -24.20 5.89 -21.86
CA LEU A 24 -23.06 6.75 -21.53
C LEU A 24 -22.73 6.73 -20.03
N VAL A 25 -23.76 6.70 -19.18
CA VAL A 25 -23.56 6.63 -17.71
C VAL A 25 -22.94 5.28 -17.33
N VAL A 26 -23.44 4.18 -17.90
CA VAL A 26 -22.89 2.83 -17.65
C VAL A 26 -21.43 2.73 -18.09
N GLU A 27 -21.08 3.27 -19.26
CA GLU A 27 -19.71 3.32 -19.77
C GLU A 27 -18.78 4.05 -18.78
N ARG A 28 -19.17 5.23 -18.31
CA ARG A 28 -18.37 6.01 -17.35
C ARG A 28 -18.29 5.37 -15.99
N CYS A 29 -19.34 4.72 -15.51
CA CYS A 29 -19.30 3.90 -14.30
C CYS A 29 -18.29 2.75 -14.46
N ALA A 30 -18.30 2.04 -15.59
CA ALA A 30 -17.40 0.93 -15.83
C ALA A 30 -15.93 1.37 -15.81
N GLU A 31 -15.61 2.54 -16.38
CA GLU A 31 -14.26 3.13 -16.30
C GLU A 31 -13.83 3.39 -14.85
N LEU A 32 -14.71 3.97 -14.02
CA LEU A 32 -14.42 4.25 -12.62
C LEU A 32 -14.23 2.97 -11.80
N VAL A 33 -15.12 1.98 -11.98
CA VAL A 33 -15.01 0.67 -11.33
C VAL A 33 -13.71 -0.03 -11.72
N ALA A 34 -13.30 0.06 -12.99
CA ALA A 34 -12.01 -0.50 -13.43
C ALA A 34 -10.82 0.17 -12.74
N ILE A 35 -10.89 1.49 -12.51
CA ILE A 35 -9.84 2.20 -11.75
C ILE A 35 -9.83 1.74 -10.29
N GLU A 36 -10.99 1.67 -9.64
CA GLU A 36 -11.10 1.19 -8.25
C GLU A 36 -10.56 -0.24 -8.10
N ALA A 37 -10.88 -1.13 -9.04
CA ALA A 37 -10.35 -2.49 -9.07
C ALA A 37 -8.81 -2.52 -9.17
N ARG A 38 -8.22 -1.67 -10.01
CA ARG A 38 -6.75 -1.56 -10.14
C ARG A 38 -6.10 -1.02 -8.88
N VAL A 39 -6.72 -0.06 -8.20
CA VAL A 39 -6.23 0.43 -6.91
C VAL A 39 -6.22 -0.69 -5.89
N HIS A 40 -7.33 -1.44 -5.76
CA HIS A 40 -7.42 -2.59 -4.87
C HIS A 40 -6.39 -3.69 -5.18
N GLU A 41 -6.12 -3.96 -6.45
CA GLU A 41 -5.08 -4.90 -6.86
C GLU A 41 -3.70 -4.45 -6.39
N ILE A 42 -3.35 -3.18 -6.60
CA ILE A 42 -2.08 -2.59 -6.18
C ILE A 42 -1.93 -2.67 -4.66
N ASP A 43 -2.98 -2.31 -3.91
CA ASP A 43 -2.96 -2.39 -2.44
C ASP A 43 -2.73 -3.83 -1.97
N ALA A 44 -3.37 -4.82 -2.59
CA ALA A 44 -3.16 -6.23 -2.26
C ALA A 44 -1.71 -6.68 -2.51
N LEU A 45 -1.10 -6.23 -3.61
CA LEU A 45 0.31 -6.50 -3.93
C LEU A 45 1.26 -5.84 -2.92
N LEU A 46 0.99 -4.59 -2.53
CA LEU A 46 1.77 -3.85 -1.54
C LEU A 46 1.65 -4.47 -0.15
N ASP A 47 0.46 -4.93 0.24
CA ASP A 47 0.25 -5.63 1.50
C ASP A 47 0.92 -7.00 1.53
N GLY A 48 0.92 -7.74 0.43
CA GLY A 48 1.65 -9.01 0.31
C GLY A 48 3.16 -8.82 0.43
N SER A 49 3.70 -7.84 -0.30
CA SER A 49 5.15 -7.54 -0.29
C SER A 49 5.63 -6.92 1.02
N SER A 50 4.82 -6.07 1.66
CA SER A 50 5.12 -5.55 3.00
C SER A 50 5.11 -6.65 4.07
N ARG A 51 4.21 -7.64 3.97
CA ARG A 51 4.21 -8.83 4.84
C ARG A 51 5.50 -9.66 4.71
N LEU A 52 5.98 -9.89 3.47
CA LEU A 52 7.27 -10.55 3.26
C LEU A 52 8.43 -9.76 3.90
N ARG A 53 8.45 -8.44 3.72
CA ARG A 53 9.48 -7.56 4.27
C ARG A 53 9.47 -7.49 5.79
N ARG A 54 8.30 -7.60 6.45
CA ARG A 54 8.20 -7.62 7.93
C ARG A 54 8.85 -8.85 8.56
N GLY A 55 9.02 -9.95 7.81
CA GLY A 55 9.76 -11.14 8.24
C GLY A 55 11.27 -11.10 7.97
N THR A 56 11.78 -9.99 7.43
CA THR A 56 13.20 -9.81 7.11
C THR A 56 13.66 -8.45 7.62
N ALA A 57 14.50 -8.42 8.65
CA ALA A 57 15.15 -7.18 9.02
C ALA A 57 16.18 -6.80 7.93
N THR A 58 16.48 -5.51 7.78
CA THR A 58 17.42 -5.02 6.76
C THR A 58 18.72 -4.60 7.41
N CYS A 59 19.83 -5.08 6.89
CA CYS A 59 21.15 -4.64 7.31
C CYS A 59 21.37 -3.17 6.92
N VAL A 60 22.28 -2.45 7.58
CA VAL A 60 22.67 -1.08 7.22
C VAL A 60 23.18 -0.97 5.78
N CYS A 61 23.67 -2.07 5.19
CA CYS A 61 24.07 -2.12 3.79
C CYS A 61 22.88 -2.26 2.81
N GLY A 62 21.64 -2.34 3.30
CA GLY A 62 20.42 -2.48 2.50
C GLY A 62 20.01 -3.93 2.18
N ALA A 63 20.83 -4.92 2.55
CA ALA A 63 20.52 -6.33 2.30
C ALA A 63 19.48 -6.87 3.30
N PRO A 64 18.44 -7.59 2.84
CA PRO A 64 17.50 -8.27 3.74
C PRO A 64 18.17 -9.47 4.41
N PHE A 65 17.84 -9.71 5.67
CA PHE A 65 18.33 -10.87 6.42
C PHE A 65 17.20 -11.55 7.22
N LEU A 66 17.37 -12.84 7.45
CA LEU A 66 16.43 -13.66 8.24
C LEU A 66 16.55 -13.31 9.72
N LEU A 67 15.42 -13.21 10.44
CA LEU A 67 15.45 -13.05 11.90
C LEU A 67 16.27 -14.20 12.53
N GLY A 68 17.25 -13.83 13.37
CA GLY A 68 18.20 -14.77 13.98
C GLY A 68 19.53 -14.93 13.22
N ALA A 69 19.71 -14.31 12.05
CA ALA A 69 21.00 -14.28 11.38
C ALA A 69 22.02 -13.42 12.16
N ARG A 70 23.17 -14.02 12.52
CA ARG A 70 24.24 -13.34 13.28
C ARG A 70 25.13 -12.45 12.40
N PHE A 71 25.19 -12.72 11.10
CA PHE A 71 25.99 -11.99 10.12
C PHE A 71 25.20 -11.74 8.84
N CYS A 72 25.47 -10.61 8.18
CA CYS A 72 24.89 -10.30 6.88
C CYS A 72 25.56 -11.12 5.76
N ALA A 73 24.76 -11.84 4.96
CA ALA A 73 25.26 -12.65 3.83
C ALA A 73 25.86 -11.83 2.67
N THR A 74 25.58 -10.52 2.62
CA THR A 74 26.06 -9.63 1.54
C THR A 74 27.30 -8.83 1.94
N CYS A 75 27.35 -8.27 3.14
CA CYS A 75 28.44 -7.39 3.56
C CYS A 75 29.31 -7.96 4.70
N GLY A 76 28.99 -9.15 5.21
CA GLY A 76 29.74 -9.84 6.27
C GLY A 76 29.66 -9.19 7.65
N ARG A 77 28.95 -8.08 7.81
CA ARG A 77 28.85 -7.36 9.10
C ARG A 77 28.08 -8.18 10.13
N PRO A 78 28.54 -8.21 11.40
CA PRO A 78 27.75 -8.80 12.48
C PRO A 78 26.50 -7.95 12.70
N MET A 79 25.37 -8.60 12.86
CA MET A 79 24.12 -7.91 13.14
C MET A 79 23.89 -8.03 14.64
N ALA A 80 23.89 -6.86 15.30
CA ALA A 80 23.60 -6.79 16.72
C ALA A 80 22.26 -7.49 16.95
N GLU A 81 22.22 -8.34 17.98
CA GLU A 81 21.09 -9.15 18.40
C GLU A 81 19.89 -8.23 18.67
N ALA A 82 19.13 -7.89 17.63
CA ALA A 82 17.94 -7.06 17.70
C ALA A 82 16.77 -7.90 18.21
N THR A 83 16.94 -8.46 19.41
CA THR A 83 15.93 -9.11 20.24
C THR A 83 16.29 -8.85 21.70
N ALA A 84 16.13 -7.61 22.14
CA ALA A 84 15.74 -7.32 23.52
C ALA A 84 15.06 -5.94 23.52
N GLY A 85 13.77 -5.92 23.90
CA GLY A 85 13.04 -4.67 24.06
C GLY A 85 13.69 -3.74 25.08
N ALA A 86 13.47 -2.45 24.86
CA ALA A 86 13.53 -1.32 25.81
C ALA A 86 14.73 -1.25 26.79
N PRO A 87 15.58 -0.21 26.72
CA PRO A 87 16.39 0.19 27.86
C PRO A 87 15.49 0.94 28.86
N ASN A 88 15.12 0.29 29.96
CA ASN A 88 14.69 0.98 31.17
C ASN A 88 15.95 1.40 31.94
N ASP A 89 16.29 2.68 31.86
CA ASP A 89 17.35 3.30 32.65
C ASP A 89 16.93 3.38 34.13
N ARG A 90 17.22 2.32 34.90
CA ARG A 90 17.35 2.38 36.36
C ARG A 90 18.47 1.48 36.86
N ALA A 91 19.64 2.09 37.08
CA ALA A 91 20.58 1.78 38.17
C ALA A 91 21.65 2.91 38.15
N SER A 92 21.51 3.94 38.98
CA SER A 92 22.11 3.98 40.32
C SER A 92 23.60 3.64 40.32
N LYS A 93 24.44 4.64 40.11
CA LYS A 93 25.52 4.96 41.05
C LYS A 93 25.98 6.41 40.90
#